data_AF-A0A0M2F2I5-F1
#
_entry.id   AF-A0A0M2F2I5-F1
#
_cell.length_a   1.000
_cell.length_b   1.000
_cell.length_c   1.000
_cell.angle_alpha   90.00
_cell.angle_beta   90.00
_cell.angle_gamma   90.00
#
_symmetry.space_group_name_H-M   'P 1'
#
loop_
_entity.id
_entity.type
_entity.pdbx_description
1 polymer ?
#
loop_
_entity_poly.entity_id
_entity_poly.type
_entity_poly.pdbx_seq_one_letter_code
_entity_poly.pdbx_strand_id
1 'polypeptide(L)'
;MRLSTSMIYQQNMQGIINGQATWQKTGEQLATGKRVVNPSDDPIAAANVIMLGQAQSENSQYTLARTFAKQSMSLEESILSKSTTTITSALSEVIKAGGTNNDDNRSSIAASLRGMKAELLNMANSTDGNGNYIFAGYETDKTPFVEGASGIEYQGGYQAISQQVDSSRSMTVSHIGSDVFMRATGGAKTEPDGSVQADLFASLDLAIKALETPLDGADDATKESVAAAMNTANRGLNNSLSNISSARAELGIQLNEIDNLDAIGKDRDVANKTTLSQLQDTDWVEAISSYMMQMSSLQASYTTFQNMQGMSLFQMK
;
A
#
# COMPACT_ATOMS: atom_id res chain seq x y z
N MET A 1 68.95 -17.18 36.18
CA MET A 1 67.90 -16.21 36.57
C MET A 1 67.55 -15.18 35.47
N ARG A 2 68.47 -14.70 34.62
CA ARG A 2 68.17 -13.68 33.58
C ARG A 2 67.09 -14.08 32.55
N LEU A 3 67.03 -15.37 32.15
CA LEU A 3 66.02 -15.87 31.20
C LEU A 3 64.60 -15.87 31.82
N SER A 4 64.49 -16.23 33.10
CA SER A 4 63.22 -16.25 33.84
C SER A 4 62.69 -14.84 34.13
N THR A 5 63.57 -13.88 34.45
CA THR A 5 63.17 -12.47 34.65
C THR A 5 62.66 -11.82 33.36
N SER A 6 63.27 -12.14 32.20
CA SER A 6 62.80 -11.67 30.88
C SER A 6 61.44 -12.28 30.51
N MET A 7 61.22 -13.57 30.80
CA MET A 7 59.94 -14.23 30.56
C MET A 7 58.82 -13.65 31.44
N ILE A 8 59.09 -13.40 32.73
CA ILE A 8 58.12 -12.77 33.64
C ILE A 8 57.77 -11.35 33.18
N TYR A 9 58.75 -10.58 32.72
CA TYR A 9 58.51 -9.23 32.19
C TYR A 9 57.66 -9.26 30.92
N GLN A 10 57.97 -10.14 29.96
CA GLN A 10 57.16 -10.32 28.75
C GLN A 10 55.73 -10.78 29.07
N GLN A 11 55.56 -11.68 30.05
CA GLN A 11 54.25 -12.15 30.46
C GLN A 11 53.40 -11.04 31.10
N ASN A 12 54.00 -10.20 31.95
CA ASN A 12 53.32 -9.03 32.51
C ASN A 12 52.99 -7.97 31.45
N MET A 13 53.91 -7.72 30.50
CA MET A 13 53.67 -6.82 29.37
C MET A 13 52.51 -7.31 28.50
N GLN A 14 52.46 -8.61 28.19
CA GLN A 14 51.36 -9.19 27.43
C GLN A 14 50.03 -9.06 28.19
N GLY A 15 50.05 -9.22 29.52
CA GLY A 15 48.88 -8.97 30.37
C GLY A 15 48.37 -7.52 30.26
N ILE A 16 49.27 -6.54 30.29
CA ILE A 16 48.92 -5.11 30.12
C ILE A 16 48.35 -4.83 28.72
N ILE A 17 48.99 -5.34 27.67
CA ILE A 17 48.52 -5.16 26.28
C ILE A 17 47.12 -5.77 26.11
N ASN A 18 46.89 -6.97 26.66
CA ASN A 18 45.58 -7.62 26.63
C ASN A 18 44.52 -6.84 27.45
N GLY A 19 44.91 -6.29 28.60
CA GLY A 19 44.05 -5.45 29.44
C GLY A 19 43.66 -4.15 28.75
N GLN A 20 44.62 -3.50 28.08
CA GLN A 20 44.38 -2.30 27.27
C GLN A 20 43.45 -2.59 26.08
N ALA A 21 43.64 -3.73 25.39
CA ALA A 21 42.75 -4.14 24.30
C ALA A 21 41.31 -4.38 24.77
N THR A 22 41.14 -5.07 25.91
CA THR A 22 39.80 -5.29 26.51
C THR A 22 39.14 -3.97 26.92
N TRP A 23 39.89 -3.05 27.51
CA TRP A 23 39.40 -1.72 27.88
C TRP A 23 38.97 -0.89 26.67
N GLN A 24 39.78 -0.89 25.61
CA GLN A 24 39.43 -0.23 24.35
C GLN A 24 38.16 -0.81 23.72
N LYS A 25 38.02 -2.15 23.74
CA LYS A 25 36.81 -2.82 23.25
C LYS A 25 35.56 -2.41 24.03
N THR A 26 35.59 -2.42 25.36
CA THR A 26 34.45 -1.96 26.18
C THR A 26 34.17 -0.47 25.95
N GLY A 27 35.21 0.34 25.74
CA GLY A 27 35.08 1.74 25.35
C GLY A 27 34.39 1.93 23.98
N GLU A 28 34.70 1.08 23.00
CA GLU A 28 34.06 1.06 21.69
C GLU A 28 32.58 0.63 21.78
N GLN A 29 32.27 -0.37 22.60
CA GLN A 29 30.89 -0.79 22.87
C GLN A 29 30.06 0.30 23.57
N LEU A 30 30.68 1.10 24.45
CA LEU A 30 30.06 2.28 25.05
C LEU A 30 29.93 3.44 24.06
N ALA A 31 30.89 3.65 23.16
CA ALA A 31 30.80 4.73 22.18
C ALA A 31 29.74 4.45 21.11
N THR A 32 29.65 3.20 20.65
CA THR A 32 28.72 2.76 19.60
C THR A 32 27.34 2.37 20.12
N GLY A 33 27.22 2.07 21.43
CA GLY A 33 26.03 1.47 22.02
C GLY A 33 25.77 0.03 21.56
N LYS A 34 26.72 -0.61 20.86
CA LYS A 34 26.60 -1.97 20.36
C LYS A 34 27.57 -2.92 21.06
N ARG A 35 27.06 -4.05 21.55
CA ARG A 35 27.85 -5.16 22.08
C ARG A 35 28.65 -5.85 20.97
N VAL A 36 28.06 -5.99 19.79
CA VAL A 36 28.67 -6.62 18.61
C VAL A 36 29.03 -5.53 17.60
N VAL A 37 30.29 -5.11 17.59
CA VAL A 37 30.79 -4.07 16.68
C VAL A 37 31.43 -4.73 15.45
N ASN A 38 32.26 -5.74 15.67
CA ASN A 38 32.91 -6.51 14.61
C ASN A 38 32.30 -7.91 14.52
N PRO A 39 32.20 -8.52 13.31
CA PRO A 39 31.75 -9.91 13.18
C PRO A 39 32.62 -10.92 13.95
N SER A 40 33.87 -10.56 14.25
CA SER A 40 34.78 -11.36 15.08
C SER A 40 34.41 -11.39 16.57
N ASP A 41 33.59 -10.44 17.06
CA ASP A 41 33.18 -10.36 18.46
C ASP A 41 32.17 -11.45 18.81
N ASP A 42 31.24 -11.72 17.89
CA ASP A 42 30.20 -12.76 18.00
C ASP A 42 29.68 -13.09 16.59
N PRO A 43 30.29 -14.07 15.89
CA PRO A 43 29.94 -14.37 14.50
C PRO A 43 28.51 -14.89 14.34
N ILE A 44 27.94 -15.50 15.37
CA ILE A 44 26.56 -16.02 15.36
C ILE A 44 25.58 -14.85 15.49
N ALA A 45 25.79 -13.95 16.46
CA ALA A 45 24.95 -12.77 16.60
C ALA A 45 25.06 -11.86 15.36
N ALA A 46 26.26 -11.68 14.82
CA ALA A 46 26.47 -10.90 13.60
C ALA A 46 25.70 -11.47 12.38
N ALA A 47 25.72 -12.80 12.17
CA ALA A 47 24.96 -13.43 11.10
C ALA A 47 23.43 -13.25 11.29
N ASN A 48 22.92 -13.43 12.51
CA ASN A 48 21.51 -13.24 12.82
C ASN A 48 21.06 -11.78 12.65
N VAL A 49 21.89 -10.81 13.05
CA VAL A 49 21.67 -9.38 12.86
C VAL A 49 21.49 -9.04 11.38
N ILE A 50 22.34 -9.61 10.50
CA ILE A 50 22.24 -9.40 9.05
C ILE A 50 20.91 -9.96 8.51
N MET A 51 20.56 -11.20 8.89
CA MET A 51 19.30 -11.82 8.44
C MET A 51 18.07 -11.03 8.91
N LEU A 52 18.06 -10.56 10.16
CA LEU A 52 16.97 -9.73 10.69
C LEU A 52 16.90 -8.36 10.00
N GLY A 53 18.06 -7.75 9.71
CA GLY A 53 18.13 -6.49 8.96
C GLY A 53 17.56 -6.62 7.55
N GLN A 54 17.88 -7.71 6.84
CA GLN A 54 17.29 -8.01 5.54
C GLN A 54 15.77 -8.19 5.64
N ALA A 55 15.29 -8.98 6.61
CA ALA A 55 13.86 -9.18 6.84
C ALA A 55 13.13 -7.86 7.19
N GLN A 56 13.75 -6.95 7.93
CA GLN A 56 13.21 -5.61 8.20
C GLN A 56 13.14 -4.75 6.94
N SER A 57 14.18 -4.79 6.09
CA SER A 57 14.18 -4.07 4.82
C SER A 57 13.06 -4.54 3.89
N GLU A 58 12.87 -5.86 3.76
CA GLU A 58 11.77 -6.44 3.00
C GLU A 58 10.40 -6.04 3.57
N ASN A 59 10.22 -6.14 4.90
CA ASN A 59 8.99 -5.71 5.54
C ASN A 59 8.70 -4.22 5.31
N SER A 60 9.73 -3.37 5.31
CA SER A 60 9.60 -1.93 5.02
C SER A 60 9.15 -1.67 3.58
N GLN A 61 9.67 -2.42 2.61
CA GLN A 61 9.22 -2.35 1.21
C GLN A 61 7.75 -2.75 1.08
N TYR A 62 7.33 -3.82 1.75
CA TYR A 62 5.92 -4.22 1.75
C TYR A 62 5.01 -3.20 2.47
N THR A 63 5.47 -2.55 3.53
CA THR A 63 4.72 -1.47 4.19
C THR A 63 4.50 -0.29 3.25
N LEU A 64 5.52 0.11 2.48
CA LEU A 64 5.38 1.15 1.46
C LEU A 64 4.40 0.73 0.35
N ALA A 65 4.54 -0.51 -0.13
CA ALA A 65 3.64 -1.08 -1.13
C ALA A 65 2.17 -1.12 -0.66
N ARG A 66 1.92 -1.55 0.59
CA ARG A 66 0.60 -1.53 1.23
C ARG A 66 0.05 -0.11 1.38
N THR A 67 0.90 0.85 1.74
CA THR A 67 0.50 2.26 1.87
C THR A 67 0.03 2.81 0.52
N PHE A 68 0.79 2.56 -0.54
CA PHE A 68 0.41 2.95 -1.90
C PHE A 68 -0.89 2.28 -2.34
N ALA A 69 -0.98 0.96 -2.19
CA ALA A 69 -2.19 0.20 -2.52
C ALA A 69 -3.42 0.74 -1.77
N LYS A 70 -3.30 1.00 -0.46
CA LYS A 70 -4.37 1.56 0.36
C LYS A 70 -4.82 2.93 -0.13
N GLN A 71 -3.88 3.79 -0.49
CA GLN A 71 -4.19 5.13 -1.01
C GLN A 71 -4.95 5.05 -2.34
N SER A 72 -4.46 4.25 -3.29
CA SER A 72 -5.12 4.05 -4.60
C SER A 72 -6.51 3.44 -4.44
N MET A 73 -6.65 2.35 -3.68
CA MET A 73 -7.93 1.69 -3.44
C MET A 73 -8.94 2.60 -2.70
N SER A 74 -8.47 3.41 -1.74
CA SER A 74 -9.35 4.34 -1.01
C SER A 74 -9.87 5.47 -1.92
N LEU A 75 -9.02 5.95 -2.83
CA LEU A 75 -9.41 6.95 -3.81
C LEU A 75 -10.43 6.36 -4.80
N GLU A 76 -10.17 5.16 -5.30
CA GLU A 76 -11.10 4.43 -6.16
C GLU A 76 -12.46 4.21 -5.46
N GLU A 77 -12.47 3.72 -4.22
CA GLU A 77 -13.71 3.51 -3.44
C GLU A 77 -14.50 4.81 -3.25
N SER A 78 -13.81 5.94 -3.01
CA SER A 78 -14.46 7.25 -2.92
C SER A 78 -15.15 7.65 -4.23
N ILE A 79 -14.51 7.40 -5.37
CA ILE A 79 -15.08 7.69 -6.70
C ILE A 79 -16.24 6.76 -7.02
N LEU A 80 -16.11 5.46 -6.73
CA LEU A 80 -17.17 4.48 -6.95
C LEU A 80 -18.38 4.72 -6.03
N SER A 81 -18.15 5.16 -4.80
CA SER A 81 -19.21 5.57 -3.86
C SER A 81 -20.00 6.78 -4.39
N LYS A 82 -19.31 7.80 -4.92
CA LYS A 82 -19.96 8.93 -5.59
C LYS A 82 -20.71 8.49 -6.85
N SER A 83 -20.09 7.64 -7.67
CA SER A 83 -20.71 7.08 -8.88
C SER A 83 -22.00 6.31 -8.55
N THR A 84 -21.99 5.51 -7.48
CA THR A 84 -23.17 4.79 -6.95
C THR A 84 -24.31 5.78 -6.65
N THR A 85 -23.99 6.91 -6.01
CA THR A 85 -24.96 7.95 -5.66
C THR A 85 -25.53 8.62 -6.91
N THR A 86 -24.68 8.97 -7.87
CA THR A 86 -25.10 9.59 -9.14
C THR A 86 -25.96 8.64 -9.98
N ILE A 87 -25.63 7.34 -10.04
CA ILE A 87 -26.44 6.32 -10.73
C ILE A 87 -27.80 6.15 -10.05
N THR A 88 -27.84 6.16 -8.72
CA THR A 88 -29.11 6.07 -7.97
C THR A 88 -30.00 7.29 -8.25
N SER A 89 -29.42 8.48 -8.34
CA SER A 89 -30.14 9.69 -8.75
C SER A 89 -30.64 9.59 -10.19
N ALA A 90 -29.83 9.07 -11.12
CA ALA A 90 -30.24 8.85 -12.51
C ALA A 90 -31.40 7.84 -12.62
N LEU A 91 -31.35 6.75 -11.84
CA LEU A 91 -32.45 5.79 -11.74
C LEU A 91 -33.75 6.46 -11.25
N SER A 92 -33.66 7.34 -10.26
CA SER A 92 -34.82 8.10 -9.76
C SER A 92 -35.43 8.99 -10.84
N GLU A 93 -34.61 9.71 -11.60
CA GLU A 93 -35.05 10.53 -12.73
C GLU A 93 -35.68 9.69 -13.85
N VAL A 94 -35.10 8.53 -14.17
CA VAL A 94 -35.66 7.57 -15.16
C VAL A 94 -37.02 7.04 -14.71
N ILE A 95 -37.19 6.73 -13.42
CA ILE A 95 -38.48 6.28 -12.86
C ILE A 95 -39.52 7.41 -12.91
N LYS A 96 -39.13 8.63 -12.51
CA LYS A 96 -39.99 9.81 -12.56
C LYS A 96 -40.47 10.12 -13.98
N ALA A 97 -39.60 9.95 -14.97
CA ALA A 97 -39.95 10.12 -16.37
C ALA A 97 -41.03 9.13 -16.85
N GLY A 98 -41.06 7.91 -16.32
CA GLY A 98 -42.10 6.92 -16.64
C GLY A 98 -43.52 7.35 -16.25
N GLY A 99 -43.66 8.32 -15.32
CA GLY A 99 -44.95 8.88 -14.92
C GLY A 99 -45.38 10.14 -15.67
N THR A 100 -44.58 10.63 -16.62
CA THR A 100 -44.78 11.94 -17.27
C THR A 100 -44.95 11.81 -18.79
N ASN A 101 -46.05 12.33 -19.32
CA ASN A 101 -46.32 12.36 -20.77
C ASN A 101 -46.13 13.76 -21.39
N ASN A 102 -45.80 14.78 -20.57
CA ASN A 102 -45.54 16.14 -21.04
C ASN A 102 -44.08 16.28 -21.53
N ASP A 103 -43.90 16.74 -22.76
CA ASP A 103 -42.59 16.81 -23.41
C ASP A 103 -41.64 17.84 -22.79
N ASP A 104 -42.14 18.96 -22.26
CA ASP A 104 -41.29 19.96 -21.56
C ASP A 104 -40.66 19.38 -20.28
N ASN A 105 -41.47 18.64 -19.51
CA ASN A 105 -40.98 17.94 -18.32
C ASN A 105 -40.00 16.83 -18.69
N ARG A 106 -40.25 16.08 -19.77
CA ARG A 106 -39.35 15.02 -20.24
C ARG A 106 -38.02 15.58 -20.74
N SER A 107 -38.05 16.70 -21.46
CA SER A 107 -36.85 17.44 -21.89
C SER A 107 -36.03 17.95 -20.69
N SER A 108 -36.70 18.42 -19.64
CA SER A 108 -36.04 18.83 -18.39
C SER A 108 -35.35 17.67 -17.68
N ILE A 109 -35.99 16.49 -17.65
CA ILE A 109 -35.38 15.26 -17.10
C ILE A 109 -34.20 14.81 -17.96
N ALA A 110 -34.32 14.86 -19.29
CA ALA A 110 -33.23 14.56 -20.21
C ALA A 110 -32.01 15.48 -19.95
N ALA A 111 -32.23 16.78 -19.72
CA ALA A 111 -31.17 17.70 -19.36
C ALA A 111 -30.49 17.35 -18.03
N SER A 112 -31.27 16.93 -17.03
CA SER A 112 -30.74 16.42 -15.75
C SER A 112 -29.87 15.18 -15.95
N LEU A 113 -30.35 14.20 -16.72
CA LEU A 113 -29.60 12.98 -17.04
C LEU A 113 -28.32 13.26 -17.85
N ARG A 114 -28.33 14.23 -18.77
CA ARG A 114 -27.11 14.68 -19.47
C ARG A 114 -26.08 15.23 -18.49
N GLY A 115 -26.51 16.02 -17.51
CA GLY A 115 -25.64 16.52 -16.43
C GLY A 115 -25.02 15.39 -15.62
N MET A 116 -25.83 14.42 -15.19
CA MET A 116 -25.35 13.24 -14.44
C MET A 116 -24.43 12.36 -15.27
N LYS A 117 -24.69 12.19 -16.58
CA LYS A 117 -23.80 11.47 -17.50
C LYS A 117 -22.44 12.14 -17.58
N ALA A 118 -22.40 13.46 -17.73
CA ALA A 118 -21.14 14.22 -17.75
C ALA A 118 -20.39 14.12 -16.41
N GLU A 119 -21.11 14.14 -15.29
CA GLU A 119 -20.53 13.92 -13.96
C GLU A 119 -19.90 12.52 -13.84
N LEU A 120 -20.61 11.47 -14.25
CA LEU A 120 -20.10 10.09 -14.27
C LEU A 120 -18.90 9.92 -15.20
N LEU A 121 -18.89 10.59 -16.35
CA LEU A 121 -17.75 10.59 -17.26
C LEU A 121 -16.52 11.24 -16.61
N ASN A 122 -16.69 12.35 -15.89
CA ASN A 122 -15.61 12.97 -15.13
C ASN A 122 -15.10 12.07 -14.00
N MET A 123 -15.99 11.33 -13.33
CA MET A 123 -15.60 10.34 -12.33
C MET A 123 -14.82 9.17 -12.95
N ALA A 124 -15.28 8.66 -14.09
CA ALA A 124 -14.60 7.58 -14.82
C ALA A 124 -13.24 8.01 -15.39
N ASN A 125 -13.05 9.31 -15.65
CA ASN A 125 -11.78 9.93 -16.05
C ASN A 125 -11.04 10.60 -14.88
N SER A 126 -11.30 10.20 -13.64
CA SER A 126 -10.61 10.78 -12.48
C SER A 126 -9.14 10.34 -12.39
N THR A 127 -8.31 11.25 -11.89
CA THR A 127 -6.86 11.04 -11.73
C THR A 127 -6.45 10.88 -10.26
N ASP A 128 -5.30 10.26 -10.03
CA ASP A 128 -4.68 10.04 -8.71
C ASP A 128 -4.11 11.31 -8.03
N GLY A 129 -4.21 12.48 -8.69
CA GLY A 129 -3.63 13.75 -8.23
C GLY A 129 -2.23 14.03 -8.80
N ASN A 130 -1.55 13.00 -9.31
CA ASN A 130 -0.28 13.12 -10.03
C ASN A 130 -0.47 13.17 -11.56
N GLY A 131 -1.72 13.14 -12.01
CA GLY A 131 -2.11 13.18 -13.43
C GLY A 131 -2.33 11.80 -14.05
N ASN A 132 -2.22 10.71 -13.28
CA ASN A 132 -2.46 9.36 -13.78
C ASN A 132 -3.95 9.01 -13.65
N TYR A 133 -4.55 8.50 -14.71
CA TYR A 133 -5.94 8.03 -14.70
C TYR A 133 -6.07 6.72 -13.92
N ILE A 134 -7.01 6.70 -12.96
CA ILE A 134 -7.18 5.56 -12.05
C ILE A 134 -7.74 4.35 -12.81
N PHE A 135 -8.73 4.57 -13.66
CA PHE A 135 -9.44 3.50 -14.39
C PHE A 135 -8.80 3.12 -15.74
N ALA A 136 -7.60 3.59 -16.03
CA ALA A 136 -6.92 3.38 -17.31
C ALA A 136 -6.00 2.14 -17.34
N GLY A 137 -5.98 1.33 -16.27
CA GLY A 137 -5.06 0.20 -16.18
C GLY A 137 -3.60 0.65 -16.23
N TYR A 138 -2.72 -0.09 -16.89
CA TYR A 138 -1.30 0.31 -17.08
C TYR A 138 -1.10 1.51 -18.03
N GLU A 139 -2.10 1.92 -18.80
CA GLU A 139 -2.03 3.08 -19.72
C GLU A 139 -2.49 4.36 -19.01
N THR A 140 -1.83 4.71 -17.91
CA THR A 140 -2.27 5.76 -16.99
C THR A 140 -2.17 7.18 -17.53
N ASP A 141 -1.46 7.38 -18.64
CA ASP A 141 -1.17 8.64 -19.30
C ASP A 141 -2.22 9.07 -20.34
N LYS A 142 -3.22 8.22 -20.60
CA LYS A 142 -4.30 8.49 -21.56
C LYS A 142 -5.66 8.52 -20.89
N THR A 143 -6.52 9.43 -21.35
CA THR A 143 -7.93 9.49 -20.93
C THR A 143 -8.63 8.16 -21.22
N PRO A 144 -9.12 7.43 -20.21
CA PRO A 144 -9.68 6.10 -20.41
C PRO A 144 -11.02 6.13 -21.13
N PHE A 145 -11.87 7.13 -20.91
CA PHE A 145 -13.17 7.25 -21.54
C PHE A 145 -13.24 8.49 -22.43
N VAL A 146 -13.53 8.30 -23.71
CA VAL A 146 -13.67 9.39 -24.69
C VAL A 146 -15.00 9.32 -25.40
N GLU A 147 -15.53 10.47 -25.82
CA GLU A 147 -16.73 10.51 -26.65
C GLU A 147 -16.37 10.16 -28.11
N GLY A 148 -16.80 8.98 -28.56
CA GLY A 148 -16.69 8.49 -29.93
C GLY A 148 -17.96 8.73 -30.75
N ALA A 149 -17.97 8.23 -32.00
CA ALA A 149 -19.09 8.44 -32.93
C ALA A 149 -20.39 7.73 -32.51
N SER A 150 -20.27 6.68 -31.69
CA SER A 150 -21.39 5.83 -31.27
C SER A 150 -21.76 5.97 -29.78
N GLY A 151 -21.04 6.80 -29.02
CA GLY A 151 -21.18 6.93 -27.57
C GLY A 151 -19.83 7.06 -26.87
N ILE A 152 -19.78 6.76 -25.58
CA ILE A 152 -18.53 6.77 -24.81
C ILE A 152 -17.78 5.47 -25.06
N GLU A 153 -16.51 5.56 -25.46
CA GLU A 153 -15.63 4.42 -25.74
C GLU A 153 -14.48 4.35 -24.73
N TYR A 154 -14.12 3.12 -24.35
CA TYR A 154 -12.96 2.88 -23.48
C TYR A 154 -11.68 2.73 -24.32
N GLN A 155 -10.67 3.56 -24.04
CA GLN A 155 -9.36 3.57 -24.69
C GLN A 155 -8.20 3.36 -23.71
N GLY A 156 -8.50 2.92 -22.48
CA GLY A 156 -7.49 2.57 -21.49
C GLY A 156 -6.89 1.17 -21.69
N GLY A 157 -5.96 0.81 -20.82
CA GLY A 157 -5.32 -0.51 -20.80
C GLY A 157 -6.19 -1.58 -20.13
N TYR A 158 -6.18 -2.79 -20.69
CA TYR A 158 -6.91 -3.96 -20.17
C TYR A 158 -6.11 -4.80 -19.17
N GLN A 159 -5.01 -4.26 -18.64
CA GLN A 159 -4.21 -4.91 -17.63
C GLN A 159 -4.35 -4.10 -16.33
N ALA A 160 -4.83 -4.78 -15.28
CA ALA A 160 -4.98 -4.18 -13.97
C ALA A 160 -3.63 -4.03 -13.28
N ILE A 161 -3.44 -2.94 -12.55
CA ILE A 161 -2.20 -2.70 -11.81
C ILE A 161 -2.21 -3.61 -10.58
N SER A 162 -1.14 -4.39 -10.39
CA SER A 162 -0.99 -5.28 -9.23
C SER A 162 0.25 -4.93 -8.43
N GLN A 163 0.15 -5.00 -7.11
CA GLN A 163 1.22 -4.72 -6.18
C GLN A 163 1.47 -5.91 -5.26
N GLN A 164 2.73 -6.29 -5.11
CA GLN A 164 3.14 -7.25 -4.08
C GLN A 164 3.14 -6.55 -2.72
N VAL A 165 2.30 -7.02 -1.81
CA VAL A 165 2.02 -6.43 -0.50
C VAL A 165 2.49 -7.31 0.67
N ASP A 166 2.90 -8.55 0.35
CA ASP A 166 3.62 -9.47 1.22
C ASP A 166 4.47 -10.43 0.36
N SER A 167 5.39 -11.15 1.00
CA SER A 167 6.21 -12.22 0.43
C SER A 167 5.44 -13.24 -0.42
N SER A 168 4.19 -13.54 -0.07
CA SER A 168 3.34 -14.51 -0.76
C SER A 168 2.04 -13.90 -1.32
N ARG A 169 1.91 -12.57 -1.30
CA ARG A 169 0.65 -11.90 -1.63
C ARG A 169 0.83 -10.75 -2.61
N SER A 170 0.12 -10.86 -3.73
CA SER A 170 -0.11 -9.78 -4.68
C SER A 170 -1.58 -9.36 -4.65
N MET A 171 -1.85 -8.07 -4.74
CA MET A 171 -3.19 -7.51 -4.81
C MET A 171 -3.33 -6.62 -6.03
N THR A 172 -4.51 -6.63 -6.65
CA THR A 172 -4.88 -5.66 -7.69
C THR A 172 -5.20 -4.33 -7.02
N VAL A 173 -4.45 -3.28 -7.33
CA VAL A 173 -4.59 -1.95 -6.67
C VAL A 173 -5.56 -1.02 -7.39
N SER A 174 -5.93 -1.33 -8.63
CA SER A 174 -6.99 -0.60 -9.31
C SER A 174 -7.76 -1.44 -10.33
N HIS A 175 -9.06 -1.24 -10.41
CA HIS A 175 -9.92 -1.89 -11.40
C HIS A 175 -9.90 -1.16 -12.75
N ILE A 176 -10.06 -1.93 -13.82
CA ILE A 176 -10.12 -1.40 -15.18
C ILE A 176 -11.48 -0.73 -15.40
N GLY A 177 -11.48 0.46 -15.98
CA GLY A 177 -12.70 1.23 -16.22
C GLY A 177 -13.76 0.46 -17.02
N SER A 178 -13.36 -0.27 -18.07
CA SER A 178 -14.29 -1.11 -18.83
C SER A 178 -14.94 -2.18 -17.95
N ASP A 179 -14.19 -2.73 -17.00
CA ASP A 179 -14.72 -3.77 -16.11
C ASP A 179 -15.68 -3.20 -15.05
N VAL A 180 -15.53 -1.93 -14.68
CA VAL A 180 -16.37 -1.25 -13.69
C VAL A 180 -17.62 -0.63 -14.32
N PHE A 181 -17.48 0.06 -15.45
CA PHE A 181 -18.54 0.90 -16.03
C PHE A 181 -19.22 0.31 -17.27
N MET A 182 -18.61 -0.70 -17.92
CA MET A 182 -19.12 -1.28 -19.17
C MET A 182 -19.45 -2.78 -19.09
N ARG A 183 -19.39 -3.37 -17.89
CA ARG A 183 -19.70 -4.78 -17.67
C ARG A 183 -20.85 -4.96 -16.69
N ALA A 184 -21.50 -6.11 -16.83
CA ALA A 184 -22.53 -6.56 -15.92
C ALA A 184 -22.06 -7.80 -15.15
N THR A 185 -22.62 -7.99 -13.97
CA THR A 185 -22.33 -9.14 -13.11
C THR A 185 -23.05 -10.40 -13.61
N GLY A 186 -22.69 -11.58 -13.09
CA GLY A 186 -23.35 -12.85 -13.47
C GLY A 186 -24.84 -12.92 -13.12
N GLY A 187 -25.36 -12.01 -12.29
CA GLY A 187 -26.77 -11.88 -11.93
C GLY A 187 -27.51 -10.76 -12.66
N ALA A 188 -26.97 -10.27 -13.78
CA ALA A 188 -27.55 -9.17 -14.54
C ALA A 188 -28.99 -9.46 -15.00
N LYS A 189 -29.84 -8.43 -14.95
CA LYS A 189 -31.18 -8.50 -15.54
C LYS A 189 -31.04 -8.53 -17.06
N THR A 190 -31.61 -9.58 -17.66
CA THR A 190 -31.64 -9.75 -19.11
C THR A 190 -32.81 -8.99 -19.73
N GLU A 191 -32.59 -8.58 -20.98
CA GLU A 191 -33.62 -8.08 -21.87
C GLU A 191 -34.55 -9.22 -22.33
N PRO A 192 -35.76 -8.91 -22.85
CA PRO A 192 -36.68 -9.92 -23.36
C PRO A 192 -36.11 -10.81 -24.49
N ASP A 193 -35.10 -10.32 -25.21
CA ASP A 193 -34.38 -11.04 -26.26
C ASP A 193 -33.19 -11.88 -25.72
N GLY A 194 -32.94 -11.83 -24.40
CA GLY A 194 -31.83 -12.52 -23.74
C GLY A 194 -30.51 -11.73 -23.74
N SER A 195 -30.45 -10.55 -24.36
CA SER A 195 -29.28 -9.66 -24.29
C SER A 195 -29.14 -9.01 -22.91
N VAL A 196 -27.97 -8.44 -22.62
CA VAL A 196 -27.72 -7.72 -21.36
C VAL A 196 -27.19 -6.34 -21.69
N GLN A 197 -27.94 -5.30 -21.32
CA GLN A 197 -27.43 -3.94 -21.32
C GLN A 197 -26.47 -3.79 -20.13
N ALA A 198 -25.17 -3.77 -20.40
CA ALA A 198 -24.10 -3.72 -19.40
C ALA A 198 -23.39 -2.35 -19.32
N ASP A 199 -23.49 -1.56 -20.38
CA ASP A 199 -22.82 -0.27 -20.48
C ASP A 199 -23.65 0.84 -19.82
N LEU A 200 -23.08 1.45 -18.79
CA LEU A 200 -23.68 2.55 -18.03
C LEU A 200 -23.98 3.76 -18.91
N PHE A 201 -23.02 4.16 -19.74
CA PHE A 201 -23.12 5.35 -20.57
C PHE A 201 -24.10 5.15 -21.71
N ALA A 202 -24.07 3.97 -22.35
CA ALA A 202 -25.07 3.62 -23.36
C ALA A 202 -26.48 3.54 -22.77
N SER A 203 -26.62 3.09 -21.51
CA SER A 203 -27.93 3.07 -20.81
C SER A 203 -28.46 4.49 -20.57
N LEU A 204 -27.59 5.43 -20.17
CA LEU A 204 -27.95 6.84 -20.01
C LEU A 204 -28.30 7.48 -21.36
N ASP A 205 -27.53 7.20 -22.41
CA ASP A 205 -27.81 7.71 -23.75
C ASP A 205 -29.14 7.19 -24.30
N LEU A 206 -29.46 5.93 -24.03
CA LEU A 206 -30.75 5.35 -24.39
C LEU A 206 -31.91 6.07 -23.68
N ALA A 207 -31.77 6.34 -22.37
CA ALA A 207 -32.77 7.10 -21.61
C ALA A 207 -32.92 8.54 -22.13
N ILE A 208 -31.80 9.24 -22.37
CA ILE A 208 -31.80 10.62 -22.86
C ILE A 208 -32.49 10.69 -24.23
N LYS A 209 -32.10 9.83 -25.17
CA LYS A 209 -32.73 9.75 -26.51
C LYS A 209 -34.22 9.43 -26.41
N ALA A 210 -34.60 8.49 -25.56
CA ALA A 210 -36.01 8.16 -25.35
C ALA A 210 -36.82 9.35 -24.81
N LEU A 211 -36.23 10.16 -23.93
CA LEU A 211 -36.85 11.35 -23.36
C LEU A 211 -36.92 12.56 -24.30
N GLU A 212 -36.02 12.61 -25.28
CA GLU A 212 -36.02 13.64 -26.31
C GLU A 212 -37.01 13.35 -27.44
N THR A 213 -37.41 12.09 -27.64
CA THR A 213 -38.47 11.73 -28.59
C THR A 213 -39.81 12.32 -28.11
N PRO A 214 -40.46 13.22 -28.87
CA PRO A 214 -41.73 13.83 -28.49
C PRO A 214 -42.83 12.76 -28.38
N LEU A 215 -43.65 12.84 -27.32
CA LEU A 215 -44.80 11.96 -27.12
C LEU A 215 -46.14 12.67 -27.38
N ASP A 216 -46.16 14.00 -27.43
CA ASP A 216 -47.37 14.75 -27.77
C ASP A 216 -47.77 14.47 -29.23
N GLY A 217 -48.98 13.94 -29.42
CA GLY A 217 -49.47 13.51 -30.74
C GLY A 217 -48.79 12.28 -31.34
N ALA A 218 -47.89 11.60 -30.62
CA ALA A 218 -47.21 10.40 -31.11
C ALA A 218 -48.17 9.18 -31.22
N ASP A 219 -47.90 8.31 -32.18
CA ASP A 219 -48.62 7.05 -32.35
C ASP A 219 -48.30 6.03 -31.23
N ASP A 220 -49.12 4.99 -31.11
CA ASP A 220 -48.95 3.99 -30.06
C ASP A 220 -47.63 3.22 -30.21
N ALA A 221 -47.15 3.04 -31.45
CA ALA A 221 -45.86 2.42 -31.74
C ALA A 221 -44.68 3.23 -31.19
N THR A 222 -44.69 4.56 -31.34
CA THR A 222 -43.64 5.43 -30.78
C THR A 222 -43.67 5.42 -29.26
N LYS A 223 -44.86 5.46 -28.66
CA LYS A 223 -45.02 5.36 -27.19
C LYS A 223 -44.48 4.05 -26.64
N GLU A 224 -44.77 2.94 -27.31
CA GLU A 224 -44.27 1.61 -26.93
C GLU A 224 -42.74 1.53 -27.08
N SER A 225 -42.19 2.06 -28.18
CA SER A 225 -40.74 2.12 -28.40
C SER A 225 -40.01 2.93 -27.31
N VAL A 226 -40.55 4.11 -26.95
CA VAL A 226 -40.00 4.94 -25.86
C VAL A 226 -40.08 4.20 -24.51
N ALA A 227 -41.20 3.55 -24.22
CA ALA A 227 -41.36 2.77 -22.99
C ALA A 227 -40.37 1.59 -22.94
N ALA A 228 -40.16 0.88 -24.06
CA ALA A 228 -39.19 -0.19 -24.16
C ALA A 228 -37.74 0.30 -23.96
N ALA A 229 -37.38 1.44 -24.56
CA ALA A 229 -36.08 2.08 -24.39
C ALA A 229 -35.85 2.51 -22.93
N MET A 230 -36.84 3.13 -22.29
CA MET A 230 -36.76 3.51 -20.86
C MET A 230 -36.63 2.31 -19.93
N ASN A 231 -37.34 1.20 -20.22
CA ASN A 231 -37.22 -0.04 -19.45
C ASN A 231 -35.83 -0.68 -19.61
N THR A 232 -35.28 -0.66 -20.82
CA THR A 232 -33.92 -1.16 -21.12
C THR A 232 -32.87 -0.30 -20.40
N ALA A 233 -33.01 1.03 -20.45
CA ALA A 233 -32.15 1.93 -19.72
C ALA A 233 -32.22 1.69 -18.21
N ASN A 234 -33.43 1.50 -17.66
CA ASN A 234 -33.61 1.19 -16.23
C ASN A 234 -32.90 -0.12 -15.85
N ARG A 235 -33.04 -1.19 -16.65
CA ARG A 235 -32.31 -2.45 -16.45
C ARG A 235 -30.81 -2.26 -16.53
N GLY A 236 -30.31 -1.57 -17.56
CA GLY A 236 -28.89 -1.30 -17.75
C GLY A 236 -28.26 -0.48 -16.62
N LEU A 237 -28.95 0.55 -16.14
CA LEU A 237 -28.53 1.32 -14.97
C LEU A 237 -28.50 0.47 -13.68
N ASN A 238 -29.46 -0.42 -13.47
CA ASN A 238 -29.45 -1.36 -12.34
C ASN A 238 -28.30 -2.38 -12.44
N ASN A 239 -28.01 -2.88 -13.64
CA ASN A 239 -26.90 -3.79 -13.89
C ASN A 239 -25.56 -3.09 -13.60
N SER A 240 -25.40 -1.85 -14.06
CA SER A 240 -24.23 -1.01 -13.80
C SER A 240 -24.06 -0.72 -12.30
N LEU A 241 -25.15 -0.37 -11.60
CA LEU A 241 -25.16 -0.16 -10.15
C LEU A 241 -24.71 -1.43 -9.40
N SER A 242 -25.18 -2.59 -9.83
CA SER A 242 -24.80 -3.88 -9.24
C SER A 242 -23.32 -4.16 -9.44
N ASN A 243 -22.79 -3.90 -10.64
CA ASN A 243 -21.39 -4.11 -10.97
C ASN A 243 -20.46 -3.20 -10.16
N ILE A 244 -20.77 -1.91 -10.08
CA ILE A 244 -20.02 -0.96 -9.25
C ILE A 244 -20.09 -1.38 -7.77
N SER A 245 -21.26 -1.79 -7.29
CA SER A 245 -21.40 -2.28 -5.91
C SER A 245 -20.57 -3.53 -5.64
N SER A 246 -20.44 -4.43 -6.61
CA SER A 246 -19.54 -5.59 -6.53
C SER A 246 -18.07 -5.17 -6.46
N ALA A 247 -17.64 -4.25 -7.33
CA ALA A 247 -16.26 -3.72 -7.29
C ALA A 247 -15.95 -3.03 -5.95
N ARG A 248 -16.90 -2.26 -5.40
CA ARG A 248 -16.77 -1.65 -4.07
C ARG A 248 -16.67 -2.69 -2.95
N ALA A 249 -17.44 -3.77 -3.03
CA ALA A 249 -17.35 -4.86 -2.07
C ALA A 249 -15.97 -5.54 -2.12
N GLU A 250 -15.42 -5.75 -3.31
CA GLU A 250 -14.06 -6.27 -3.49
C GLU A 250 -13.00 -5.33 -2.91
N LEU A 251 -13.07 -4.03 -3.22
CA LEU A 251 -12.18 -3.01 -2.62
C LEU A 251 -12.28 -3.01 -1.09
N GLY A 252 -13.49 -3.13 -0.54
CA GLY A 252 -13.69 -3.23 0.91
C GLY A 252 -13.00 -4.44 1.54
N ILE A 253 -13.03 -5.60 0.87
CA ILE A 253 -12.31 -6.80 1.33
C ILE A 253 -10.80 -6.57 1.26
N GLN A 254 -10.30 -6.04 0.15
CA GLN A 254 -8.87 -5.77 -0.06
C GLN A 254 -8.34 -4.73 0.95
N LEU A 255 -9.09 -3.67 1.25
CA LEU A 255 -8.72 -2.66 2.24
C LEU A 255 -8.61 -3.26 3.65
N ASN A 256 -9.59 -4.06 4.07
CA ASN A 256 -9.52 -4.78 5.36
C ASN A 256 -8.32 -5.72 5.44
N GLU A 257 -8.00 -6.36 4.33
CA GLU A 257 -6.86 -7.25 4.23
C GLU A 257 -5.52 -6.51 4.31
N ILE A 258 -5.40 -5.37 3.64
CA ILE A 258 -4.22 -4.50 3.78
C ILE A 258 -4.05 -4.06 5.24
N ASP A 259 -5.12 -3.69 5.92
CA ASP A 259 -5.07 -3.30 7.34
C ASP A 259 -4.58 -4.44 8.24
N ASN A 260 -5.04 -5.67 7.98
CA ASN A 260 -4.55 -6.87 8.68
C ASN A 260 -3.06 -7.14 8.39
N LEU A 261 -2.64 -7.05 7.13
CA LEU A 261 -1.23 -7.24 6.76
C LEU A 261 -0.33 -6.13 7.34
N ASP A 262 -0.84 -4.90 7.44
CA ASP A 262 -0.12 -3.79 8.06
C ASP A 262 0.06 -3.98 9.57
N ALA A 263 -0.97 -4.50 10.25
CA ALA A 263 -0.88 -4.88 11.66
C ALA A 263 0.16 -6.00 11.88
N ILE A 264 0.11 -7.06 11.07
CA ILE A 264 1.09 -8.16 11.12
C ILE A 264 2.52 -7.65 10.81
N GLY A 265 2.65 -6.77 9.83
CA GLY A 265 3.93 -6.15 9.46
C GLY A 265 4.51 -5.31 10.59
N LYS A 266 3.67 -4.57 11.33
CA LYS A 266 4.07 -3.79 12.52
C LYS A 266 4.51 -4.70 13.67
N ASP A 267 3.77 -5.76 13.95
CA ASP A 267 4.14 -6.74 14.99
C ASP A 267 5.48 -7.41 14.67
N ARG A 268 5.70 -7.79 13.41
CA ARG A 268 6.97 -8.36 12.93
C ARG A 268 8.11 -7.36 13.03
N ASP A 269 7.88 -6.08 12.72
CA ASP A 269 8.88 -5.03 12.86
C ASP A 269 9.30 -4.86 14.33
N VAL A 270 8.35 -4.79 15.25
CA VAL A 270 8.62 -4.71 16.70
C VAL A 270 9.38 -5.94 17.18
N ALA A 271 8.91 -7.15 16.84
CA ALA A 271 9.58 -8.39 17.22
C ALA A 271 11.03 -8.43 16.73
N ASN A 272 11.26 -8.10 15.44
CA ASN A 272 12.59 -8.05 14.86
C ASN A 272 13.47 -6.99 15.54
N LYS A 273 12.94 -5.80 15.85
CA LYS A 273 13.68 -4.76 16.58
C LYS A 273 14.07 -5.21 17.98
N THR A 274 13.17 -5.89 18.69
CA THR A 274 13.46 -6.44 20.02
C THR A 274 14.56 -7.50 19.95
N THR A 275 14.48 -8.45 19.02
CA THR A 275 15.52 -9.46 18.84
C THR A 275 16.85 -8.83 18.41
N LEU A 276 16.81 -7.86 17.50
CA LEU A 276 18.00 -7.13 17.06
C LEU A 276 18.68 -6.43 18.25
N SER A 277 17.89 -5.74 19.09
CA SER A 277 18.36 -5.08 20.31
C SER A 277 19.02 -6.08 21.26
N GLN A 278 18.39 -7.22 21.53
CA GLN A 278 18.95 -8.27 22.38
C GLN A 278 20.27 -8.85 21.84
N LEU A 279 20.45 -8.89 20.51
CA LEU A 279 21.64 -9.44 19.89
C LEU A 279 22.80 -8.44 19.83
N GLN A 280 22.51 -7.17 19.56
CA GLN A 280 23.53 -6.19 19.20
C GLN A 280 23.70 -5.05 20.21
N ASP A 281 22.71 -4.70 21.03
CA ASP A 281 22.78 -3.50 21.87
C ASP A 281 23.57 -3.77 23.16
N THR A 282 24.29 -2.76 23.64
CA THR A 282 25.09 -2.82 24.87
C THR A 282 24.20 -2.62 26.09
N ASP A 283 24.34 -3.47 27.11
CA ASP A 283 23.87 -3.14 28.46
C ASP A 283 24.80 -2.06 29.05
N TRP A 284 24.32 -0.82 29.04
CA TRP A 284 25.09 0.33 29.50
C TRP A 284 25.53 0.20 30.97
N VAL A 285 24.73 -0.43 31.82
CA VAL A 285 25.04 -0.56 33.25
C VAL A 285 26.22 -1.52 33.45
N GLU A 286 26.17 -2.68 32.80
CA GLU A 286 27.26 -3.66 32.85
C GLU A 286 28.51 -3.13 32.13
N ALA A 287 28.36 -2.47 30.99
CA ALA A 287 29.48 -1.94 30.21
C ALA A 287 30.21 -0.80 30.94
N ILE A 288 29.50 0.15 31.56
CA ILE A 288 30.12 1.22 32.35
C ILE A 288 30.88 0.62 33.54
N SER A 289 30.26 -0.33 34.25
CA SER A 289 30.87 -0.98 35.41
C SER A 289 32.14 -1.74 35.01
N SER A 290 32.08 -2.52 33.92
CA SER A 290 33.21 -3.25 33.36
C SER A 290 34.32 -2.32 32.89
N TYR A 291 33.97 -1.22 32.22
CA TYR A 291 34.92 -0.21 31.75
C TYR A 291 35.70 0.43 32.92
N MET A 292 35.00 0.83 33.99
CA MET A 292 35.63 1.40 35.18
C MET A 292 36.53 0.37 35.90
N MET A 293 36.08 -0.88 36.02
CA MET A 293 36.87 -1.95 36.62
C MET A 293 38.14 -2.24 35.81
N GLN A 294 38.02 -2.32 34.48
CA GLN A 294 39.15 -2.53 33.57
C GLN A 294 40.13 -1.35 33.60
N MET A 295 39.64 -0.11 33.65
CA MET A 295 40.49 1.09 33.78
C MET A 295 41.29 1.07 35.09
N SER A 296 40.62 0.78 36.21
CA SER A 296 41.25 0.68 37.54
C SER A 296 42.29 -0.46 37.59
N SER A 297 41.93 -1.63 37.06
CA SER A 297 42.84 -2.78 36.97
C SER A 297 44.07 -2.46 36.13
N LEU A 298 43.89 -1.81 34.97
CA LEU A 298 44.99 -1.43 34.07
C LEU A 298 45.93 -0.42 34.76
N GLN A 299 45.39 0.55 35.50
CA GLN A 299 46.19 1.50 36.28
C GLN A 299 47.00 0.81 37.40
N ALA A 300 46.40 -0.18 38.08
CA ALA A 300 47.09 -1.00 39.08
C ALA A 300 48.20 -1.87 38.44
N SER A 301 47.94 -2.47 37.28
CA SER A 301 48.95 -3.24 36.52
C SER A 301 50.13 -2.38 36.08
N TYR A 302 49.88 -1.15 35.58
CA TYR A 302 50.95 -0.20 35.26
C TYR A 302 51.80 0.15 36.48
N THR A 303 51.15 0.41 37.62
CA THR A 303 51.86 0.72 38.89
C THR A 303 52.72 -0.46 39.35
N THR A 304 52.19 -1.68 39.29
CA THR A 304 52.90 -2.91 39.68
C THR A 304 54.11 -3.16 38.77
N PHE A 305 53.94 -2.97 37.46
CA PHE A 305 55.01 -3.09 36.48
C PHE A 305 56.13 -2.08 36.71
N GLN A 306 55.79 -0.81 36.99
CA GLN A 306 56.75 0.23 37.37
C GLN A 306 57.53 -0.16 38.64
N ASN A 307 56.86 -0.68 39.66
CA ASN A 307 57.49 -1.13 40.90
C ASN A 307 58.43 -2.33 40.68
N MET A 308 58.05 -3.31 39.86
CA MET A 308 58.91 -4.45 39.50
C MET A 308 60.16 -4.02 38.72
N GLN A 309 60.00 -3.06 37.80
CA GLN A 309 61.12 -2.47 37.06
C GLN A 309 62.09 -1.75 38.03
N GLY A 310 61.56 -1.04 39.03
CA GLY A 310 62.35 -0.40 40.10
C GLY A 310 63.10 -1.40 40.99
N MET A 311 62.49 -2.52 41.38
CA MET A 311 63.13 -3.53 42.24
C MET A 311 64.23 -4.34 41.52
N SER A 312 64.03 -4.67 40.23
CA SER A 312 65.00 -5.45 39.45
C SER A 312 66.32 -4.70 39.17
N LEU A 313 66.29 -3.36 39.17
CA LEU A 313 67.46 -2.51 38.92
C LEU A 313 68.32 -2.24 40.17
N PHE A 314 67.76 -2.40 41.38
CA PHE A 314 68.43 -2.08 42.64
C PHE A 314 68.92 -3.30 43.44
N GLN A 315 68.66 -4.54 43.01
CA GLN A 315 69.12 -5.77 43.69
C GLN A 315 70.15 -6.60 42.90
N MET A 316 70.71 -6.07 41.81
CA MET A 316 71.86 -6.66 41.08
C MET A 316 73.15 -5.83 41.24
N LYS A 317 73.44 -5.37 42.45
CA LYS A 317 74.79 -4.96 42.86
C LYS A 317 75.15 -5.67 44.15
#